data_AF-A0A285UD71-F1
#
_entry.id   AF-A0A285UD71-F1
#
_cell.length_a   1.000
_cell.length_b   1.000
_cell.length_c   1.000
_cell.angle_alpha   90.00
_cell.angle_beta   90.00
_cell.angle_gamma   90.00
#
_symmetry.space_group_name_H-M   'P 1'
#
loop_
_entity.id
_entity.type
_entity.pdbx_description
1 polymer ?
#
loop_
_entity_poly.entity_id
_entity_poly.type
_entity_poly.pdbx_seq_one_letter_code
_entity_poly.pdbx_strand_id
1 'polypeptide(L)'
;MNKTVPIINQMNGVFIHVTNLKESAKWYCGLLGLEINLEKVQSPVFNVPITGTTSLTLDDHTFDPIFQHHVSPNPIFNFFTTNIDEAYNYVLEKGISIVREIERVGDTAWFNIKDPDGNVVMICNC
;
A
#
# COMPACT_ATOMS: atom_id res chain seq x y z
N MET A 1 6.94 -40.82 3.25
CA MET A 1 5.99 -39.89 3.89
C MET A 1 6.22 -38.53 3.25
N ASN A 2 5.22 -37.96 2.57
CA ASN A 2 5.35 -36.59 2.06
C ASN A 2 5.44 -35.66 3.27
N LYS A 3 6.52 -34.87 3.34
CA LYS A 3 6.75 -33.91 4.42
C LYS A 3 5.69 -32.82 4.29
N THR A 4 4.74 -32.76 5.21
CA THR A 4 3.74 -31.69 5.27
C THR A 4 4.48 -30.39 5.59
N VAL A 5 4.51 -29.44 4.65
CA VAL A 5 5.08 -28.12 4.89
C VAL A 5 4.04 -27.29 5.64
N PRO A 6 4.32 -26.82 6.87
CA PRO A 6 3.33 -26.13 7.71
C PRO A 6 3.15 -24.64 7.37
N ILE A 7 3.78 -24.17 6.29
CA ILE A 7 3.67 -22.81 5.77
C ILE A 7 3.12 -22.92 4.35
N ILE A 8 1.97 -22.27 4.12
CA ILE A 8 1.32 -22.27 2.80
C ILE A 8 2.08 -21.33 1.88
N ASN A 9 2.33 -21.76 0.64
CA ASN A 9 2.95 -20.94 -0.40
C ASN A 9 1.95 -19.89 -0.93
N GLN A 10 1.58 -18.93 -0.09
CA GLN A 10 0.63 -17.86 -0.38
C GLN A 10 0.90 -16.65 0.51
N MET A 11 0.89 -15.45 -0.07
CA MET A 11 0.88 -14.21 0.70
C MET A 11 -0.49 -13.98 1.33
N ASN A 12 -0.53 -13.84 2.65
CA ASN A 12 -1.77 -13.57 3.38
C ASN A 12 -2.06 -12.07 3.52
N GLY A 13 -1.05 -11.25 3.83
CA GLY A 13 -1.23 -9.82 4.02
C GLY A 13 0.08 -9.05 4.04
N VAL A 14 -0.02 -7.75 3.79
CA VAL A 14 1.05 -6.77 3.90
C VAL A 14 0.69 -5.79 5.01
N PHE A 15 1.66 -5.47 5.86
CA PHE A 15 1.54 -4.43 6.88
C PHE A 15 2.33 -3.20 6.41
N ILE A 16 1.71 -2.03 6.50
CA ILE A 16 2.38 -0.75 6.31
C ILE A 16 2.38 0.02 7.63
N HIS A 17 3.54 0.54 8.00
CA HIS A 17 3.69 1.29 9.24
C HIS A 17 3.45 2.77 8.96
N VAL A 18 2.55 3.36 9.73
CA VAL A 18 2.08 4.73 9.56
C VAL A 18 2.16 5.47 10.89
N THR A 19 2.25 6.80 10.85
CA THR A 19 2.30 7.63 12.05
C THR A 19 0.93 8.16 12.45
N ASN A 20 -0.03 8.21 11.51
CA ASN A 20 -1.40 8.64 11.76
C ASN A 20 -2.41 7.77 11.00
N LEU A 21 -3.05 6.84 11.71
CA LEU A 21 -3.93 5.84 11.10
C LEU A 21 -5.09 6.43 10.30
N LYS A 22 -5.69 7.54 10.78
CA LYS A 22 -6.83 8.17 10.10
C LYS A 22 -6.42 8.90 8.83
N GLU A 23 -5.28 9.60 8.86
CA GLU A 23 -4.74 10.28 7.68
C GLU A 23 -4.33 9.26 6.62
N SER A 24 -3.65 8.19 7.02
CA SER A 24 -3.23 7.14 6.10
C SER A 24 -4.44 6.36 5.56
N ALA A 25 -5.43 6.02 6.40
CA ALA A 25 -6.66 5.38 5.93
C ALA A 25 -7.41 6.25 4.91
N LYS A 26 -7.51 7.57 5.15
CA LYS A 26 -8.07 8.52 4.19
C LYS A 26 -7.29 8.53 2.88
N TRP A 27 -5.96 8.53 2.95
CA TRP A 27 -5.08 8.59 1.79
C TRP A 27 -5.17 7.31 0.93
N TYR A 28 -5.01 6.13 1.53
CA TYR A 28 -5.08 4.85 0.82
C TYR A 28 -6.47 4.60 0.21
N CYS A 29 -7.54 4.85 0.96
CA CYS A 29 -8.89 4.74 0.41
C CYS A 29 -9.13 5.79 -0.70
N GLY A 30 -8.65 7.02 -0.53
CA GLY A 30 -8.77 8.08 -1.53
C GLY A 30 -7.99 7.83 -2.83
N LEU A 31 -6.84 7.14 -2.75
CA LEU A 31 -6.09 6.64 -3.91
C LEU A 31 -6.87 5.55 -4.64
N LEU A 32 -7.55 4.66 -3.91
CA LEU A 32 -8.30 3.53 -4.48
C LEU A 32 -9.75 3.88 -4.85
N GLY A 33 -10.17 5.14 -4.70
CA GLY A 33 -11.55 5.56 -4.94
C GLY A 33 -12.57 4.96 -3.97
N LEU A 34 -12.13 4.51 -2.79
CA LEU A 34 -12.96 3.89 -1.77
C LEU A 34 -13.53 4.96 -0.83
N GLU A 35 -14.83 4.84 -0.53
CA GLU A 35 -15.44 5.62 0.54
C GLU A 35 -15.04 5.07 1.92
N ILE A 36 -14.78 5.96 2.87
CA ILE A 36 -14.38 5.60 4.22
C ILE A 36 -15.08 6.47 5.26
N ASN A 37 -15.59 5.83 6.32
CA ASN A 37 -16.01 6.53 7.53
C ASN A 37 -14.86 6.55 8.53
N LEU A 38 -14.22 7.71 8.70
CA LEU A 38 -13.08 7.90 9.61
C LEU A 38 -13.42 7.72 11.10
N GLU A 39 -14.70 7.78 11.49
CA GLU A 39 -15.12 7.47 12.86
C GLU A 39 -14.98 5.98 13.20
N LYS A 40 -14.99 5.12 12.17
CA LYS A 40 -14.79 3.67 12.31
C LYS A 40 -13.31 3.26 12.27
N VAL A 41 -12.41 4.18 11.97
CA VAL A 41 -10.96 3.94 11.98
C VAL A 41 -10.47 4.07 13.42
N GLN A 42 -10.01 2.96 13.99
CA GLN A 42 -9.56 2.87 15.37
C GLN A 42 -8.19 2.23 15.43
N SER A 43 -7.32 2.81 16.24
CA SER A 43 -6.00 2.27 16.56
C SER A 43 -6.11 0.87 17.19
N PRO A 44 -5.08 0.00 17.01
CA PRO A 44 -3.81 0.33 16.37
C PRO A 44 -3.76 0.07 14.86
N VAL A 45 -4.73 -0.65 14.32
CA VAL A 45 -4.70 -1.12 12.94
C VAL A 45 -5.97 -0.82 12.17
N PHE A 46 -5.81 -0.58 10.88
CA PHE A 46 -6.91 -0.43 9.94
C PHE A 46 -6.66 -1.30 8.70
N ASN A 47 -7.60 -2.19 8.40
CA ASN A 47 -7.56 -2.98 7.18
C ASN A 47 -8.23 -2.19 6.04
N VAL A 48 -7.44 -1.84 5.02
CA VAL A 48 -7.96 -1.19 3.81
C VAL A 48 -8.87 -2.19 3.09
N PRO A 49 -10.11 -1.82 2.69
CA PRO A 49 -11.07 -2.75 2.10
C PRO A 49 -10.75 -3.03 0.62
N ILE A 50 -9.59 -3.63 0.37
CA ILE A 50 -9.13 -4.05 -0.96
C ILE A 50 -9.76 -5.40 -1.36
N THR A 51 -9.88 -5.62 -2.67
CA THR A 51 -10.32 -6.91 -3.22
C THR A 51 -9.13 -7.81 -3.50
N GLY A 52 -9.27 -9.12 -3.24
CA GLY A 52 -8.23 -10.11 -3.51
C GLY A 52 -8.04 -11.07 -2.34
N THR A 53 -6.99 -11.89 -2.42
CA THR A 53 -6.64 -12.88 -1.38
C THR A 53 -5.65 -12.34 -0.35
N THR A 54 -4.95 -11.25 -0.66
CA THR A 54 -3.96 -10.63 0.21
C THR A 54 -4.54 -9.35 0.83
N SER A 55 -4.45 -9.20 2.15
CA SER A 55 -4.90 -8.00 2.87
C SER A 55 -3.85 -6.89 2.89
N LEU A 56 -4.29 -5.64 3.03
CA LEU A 56 -3.44 -4.50 3.34
C LEU A 56 -3.85 -3.92 4.70
N THR A 57 -2.93 -3.96 5.66
CA THR A 57 -3.15 -3.47 7.02
C THR A 57 -2.26 -2.26 7.28
N LEU A 58 -2.86 -1.13 7.64
CA LEU A 58 -2.14 0.03 8.18
C LEU A 58 -1.99 -0.17 9.69
N ASP A 59 -0.79 0.07 10.21
CA ASP A 59 -0.44 -0.13 11.62
C ASP A 59 0.23 1.13 12.18
N ASP A 60 -0.39 1.74 13.18
CA ASP A 60 0.12 2.96 13.83
C ASP A 60 1.01 2.71 15.06
N HIS A 61 1.20 1.44 15.43
CA HIS A 61 2.04 1.02 16.56
C HIS A 61 1.71 1.71 17.90
N THR A 62 0.50 2.22 18.11
CA THR A 62 0.09 2.84 19.39
C THR A 62 0.15 1.89 20.59
N PHE A 63 0.25 0.59 20.36
CA PHE A 63 0.45 -0.43 21.39
C PHE A 63 1.93 -0.64 21.78
N ASP A 64 2.89 -0.16 20.97
CA ASP A 64 4.32 -0.35 21.16
C ASP A 64 5.03 0.99 21.42
N PRO A 65 5.29 1.34 22.70
CA PRO A 65 5.88 2.63 23.06
C PRO A 65 7.37 2.76 22.67
N ILE A 66 8.03 1.67 22.27
CA ILE A 66 9.45 1.69 21.85
C ILE A 66 9.61 1.57 20.33
N PHE A 67 8.50 1.47 19.59
CA PHE A 67 8.53 1.41 18.15
C PHE A 67 9.17 2.68 17.56
N GLN A 68 10.04 2.47 16.57
CA GLN A 68 10.63 3.55 15.79
C GLN A 68 10.18 3.40 14.34
N HIS A 69 9.51 4.43 13.84
CA HIS A 69 9.07 4.45 12.45
C HIS A 69 10.29 4.65 11.53
N HIS A 70 10.57 3.64 10.72
CA HIS A 70 11.64 3.64 9.72
C HIS A 70 11.05 3.38 8.34
N VAL A 71 11.25 4.31 7.42
CA VAL A 71 10.69 4.25 6.08
C VAL A 71 11.61 3.48 5.14
N SER A 72 11.07 2.52 4.39
CA SER A 72 11.81 1.84 3.33
C SER A 72 11.96 2.75 2.10
N PRO A 73 13.17 2.91 1.53
CA PRO A 73 13.35 3.62 0.26
C PRO A 73 12.87 2.82 -0.96
N ASN A 74 12.56 1.53 -0.77
CA ASN A 74 12.09 0.63 -1.83
C ASN A 74 10.59 0.34 -1.71
N PRO A 75 9.91 0.05 -2.83
CA PRO A 75 8.50 -0.33 -2.82
C PRO A 75 8.20 -1.47 -1.84
N ILE A 76 7.20 -1.27 -0.98
CA ILE A 76 6.79 -2.28 0.02
C ILE A 76 5.86 -3.32 -0.63
N PHE A 77 4.99 -2.87 -1.53
CA PHE A 77 4.08 -3.68 -2.31
C PHE A 77 3.71 -2.93 -3.61
N ASN A 78 2.91 -3.55 -4.47
CA ASN A 78 2.33 -2.89 -5.63
C ASN A 78 0.80 -2.95 -5.64
N PHE A 79 0.18 -1.89 -6.14
CA PHE A 79 -1.20 -1.92 -6.61
C PHE A 79 -1.24 -2.19 -8.11
N PHE A 80 -2.25 -2.96 -8.51
CA PHE A 80 -2.47 -3.31 -9.90
C PHE A 80 -3.21 -2.21 -10.68
N THR A 81 -2.79 -1.98 -11.93
CA THR A 81 -3.54 -1.22 -12.93
C THR A 81 -3.53 -1.94 -14.28
N THR A 82 -4.62 -1.87 -15.03
CA THR A 82 -4.64 -2.37 -16.42
C THR A 82 -4.05 -1.38 -17.42
N ASN A 83 -3.97 -0.09 -17.06
CA ASN A 83 -3.41 0.97 -17.88
C ASN A 83 -2.49 1.85 -17.03
N ILE A 84 -1.19 1.75 -17.29
CA ILE A 84 -0.18 2.46 -16.50
C ILE A 84 -0.17 3.97 -16.75
N ASP A 85 -0.51 4.42 -17.95
CA ASP A 85 -0.52 5.84 -18.31
C ASP A 85 -1.73 6.56 -17.69
N GLU A 86 -2.90 5.93 -17.71
CA GLU A 86 -4.09 6.43 -17.01
C GLU A 86 -3.85 6.50 -15.49
N ALA A 87 -3.27 5.46 -14.90
CA ALA A 87 -2.97 5.44 -13.47
C ALA A 87 -1.96 6.52 -13.08
N TYR A 88 -0.95 6.77 -13.91
CA TYR A 88 0.04 7.81 -13.66
C TYR A 88 -0.59 9.22 -13.70
N ASN A 89 -1.42 9.51 -14.70
CA ASN A 89 -2.14 10.78 -14.78
C ASN A 89 -3.09 10.98 -13.59
N TYR A 90 -3.81 9.93 -13.18
CA TYR A 90 -4.68 9.96 -12.01
C TYR A 90 -3.94 10.31 -10.72
N VAL A 91 -2.72 9.78 -10.53
CA VAL A 91 -1.85 10.10 -9.40
C VAL A 91 -1.38 11.56 -9.46
N LEU A 92 -1.00 12.05 -10.63
CA LEU A 92 -0.60 13.45 -10.84
C LEU A 92 -1.75 14.42 -10.50
N GLU A 93 -2.96 14.15 -10.99
CA GLU A 93 -4.15 14.98 -10.76
C GLU A 93 -4.53 15.05 -9.26
N LYS A 94 -4.24 13.98 -8.50
CA LYS A 94 -4.40 13.97 -7.04
C LYS A 94 -3.30 14.71 -6.29
N GLY A 95 -2.24 15.16 -6.96
CA GLY A 95 -1.09 15.79 -6.33
C GLY A 95 -0.28 14.84 -5.45
N ILE A 96 -0.31 13.54 -5.76
CA ILE A 96 0.47 12.54 -5.03
C ILE A 96 1.93 12.57 -5.53
N SER A 97 2.89 12.49 -4.60
CA SER A 97 4.31 12.53 -4.93
C SER A 97 4.73 11.28 -5.70
N ILE A 98 5.16 11.48 -6.94
CA ILE A 98 5.84 10.47 -7.75
C ILE A 98 7.32 10.51 -7.41
N VAL A 99 7.90 9.36 -7.08
CA VAL A 99 9.31 9.24 -6.67
C VAL A 99 10.15 8.37 -7.58
N ARG A 100 9.49 7.69 -8.51
CA ARG A 100 10.11 7.05 -9.65
C ARG A 100 9.17 7.20 -10.82
N GLU A 101 9.67 7.80 -11.89
CA GLU A 101 8.95 7.96 -13.14
C GLU A 101 8.57 6.60 -13.74
N ILE A 102 7.67 6.63 -14.71
CA ILE A 102 7.24 5.43 -15.41
C ILE A 102 8.44 4.72 -16.07
N GLU A 103 8.57 3.44 -15.79
CA GLU A 103 9.51 2.54 -16.46
C GLU A 103 8.76 1.43 -17.21
N ARG A 104 9.39 0.94 -18.27
CA ARG A 104 8.85 -0.10 -19.16
C ARG A 104 9.92 -1.13 -19.47
N VAL A 105 9.63 -2.39 -19.19
CA VAL A 105 10.50 -3.53 -19.53
C VAL A 105 9.62 -4.66 -20.08
N GLY A 106 9.75 -4.92 -21.38
CA GLY A 106 8.85 -5.84 -22.08
C GLY A 106 7.40 -5.35 -22.00
N ASP A 107 6.49 -6.24 -21.60
CA ASP A 107 5.07 -5.93 -21.42
C ASP A 107 4.74 -5.38 -20.01
N THR A 108 5.75 -5.29 -19.14
CA THR A 108 5.61 -4.79 -17.77
C THR A 108 5.95 -3.32 -17.68
N ALA A 109 5.14 -2.58 -16.95
CA ALA A 109 5.31 -1.17 -16.68
C ALA A 109 4.93 -0.83 -15.24
N TRP A 110 5.71 0.07 -14.64
CA TRP A 110 5.46 0.52 -13.27
C TRP A 110 5.96 1.95 -13.04
N PHE A 111 5.47 2.58 -11.99
CA PHE A 111 6.04 3.79 -11.39
C PHE A 111 5.88 3.70 -9.87
N ASN A 112 6.58 4.57 -9.13
CA ASN A 112 6.51 4.55 -7.67
C ASN A 112 6.02 5.89 -7.13
N ILE A 113 5.18 5.82 -6.10
CA ILE A 113 4.64 6.94 -5.36
C ILE A 113 5.04 6.88 -3.88
N LYS A 114 4.88 7.99 -3.17
CA LYS A 114 5.01 8.04 -1.71
C LYS A 114 3.67 8.32 -1.05
N ASP A 115 3.42 7.60 0.04
CA ASP A 115 2.34 7.90 0.97
C ASP A 115 2.72 9.06 1.93
N PRO A 116 1.81 9.53 2.81
CA PRO A 116 2.08 10.63 3.74
C PRO A 116 3.23 10.37 4.71
N ASP A 117 3.48 9.10 5.03
CA ASP A 117 4.55 8.64 5.92
C ASP A 117 5.87 8.41 5.17
N GLY A 118 5.88 8.62 3.85
CA GLY A 118 7.04 8.45 2.98
C GLY A 118 7.25 7.00 2.49
N ASN A 119 6.38 6.07 2.86
CA ASN A 119 6.44 4.69 2.37
C ASN A 119 6.31 4.68 0.85
N VAL A 120 7.14 3.88 0.19
CA VAL A 120 7.11 3.75 -1.26
C VAL A 120 6.11 2.66 -1.65
N VAL A 121 5.16 3.04 -2.49
CA VAL A 121 4.15 2.15 -3.09
C VAL A 121 4.38 2.11 -4.60
N MET A 122 4.38 0.92 -5.18
CA MET A 122 4.47 0.76 -6.63
C MET A 122 3.07 0.68 -7.24
N ILE A 123 2.88 1.27 -8.42
CA ILE A 123 1.72 1.00 -9.27
C ILE A 123 2.24 0.22 -10.49
N CYS A 124 1.69 -0.96 -10.75
CA CYS A 124 2.21 -1.93 -11.72
C CYS A 124 1.09 -2.55 -12.55
N ASN A 125 1.38 -2.94 -13.80
CA ASN A 125 0.42 -3.63 -14.67
C ASN A 125 0.52 -5.16 -14.69
N CYS A 126 1.32 -5.76 -13.81
CA CYS A 126 1.48 -7.20 -13.67
C CYS A 126 1.68 -7.64 -12.22
#